data_AF-A0A7X7EWG3-F1
#
_entry.id   AF-A0A7X7EWG3-F1
#
_cell.length_a   1.000
_cell.length_b   1.000
_cell.length_c   1.000
_cell.angle_alpha   90.00
_cell.angle_beta   90.00
_cell.angle_gamma   90.00
#
_symmetry.space_group_name_H-M   'P 1'
#
loop_
_entity.id
_entity.type
_entity.pdbx_description
1 polymer ?
#
loop_
_entity_poly.entity_id
_entity_poly.type
_entity_poly.pdbx_seq_one_letter_code
_entity_poly.pdbx_strand_id
1 'polypeptide(L)'
;GRTTGLDWHAISSAASPKLHSFNDWIKTDGYELFGLFFVMMLFKGILVSAAGPAPNYDMQRILATKNPKEASKMSSLVSVVLNPTRYFMVAGLTILALVNFDKLYTGSLTDPDFESILPEVLATYVPVGLLGFLLAGLIAAFMSNFAATVNAAPAYLVNDIYKRYINPHASEKTYVRMSYAASLLIVVIGIAVGFLVTSINDVVLWLTAALWGGYTAPNFLKWYWWRFNGYGYFWGMLSGIAAALLLPALNLDMLQNWPLTENFSMNAFPVIFLISLIGSILGSLLTKREDDKTLKKFYRQVRPWGFWKPVERMVMAEDPSFMPNRDFWRDMFNIVVGIVWQLSLMAFPVFLVIREWKQFYVAVAVMIVTTVILKYTWWDKLKD
;
A
#
# COMPACT_ATOMS: atom_id res chain seq x y z
N GLY A 1 13.31 -16.45 -23.51
CA GLY A 1 13.20 -16.44 -22.04
C GLY A 1 13.83 -17.70 -21.52
N ARG A 2 14.86 -17.59 -20.67
CA ARG A 2 15.41 -18.76 -19.97
C ARG A 2 14.38 -19.19 -18.93
N THR A 3 13.65 -20.26 -19.22
CA THR A 3 12.86 -20.99 -18.23
C THR A 3 13.80 -21.43 -17.11
N THR A 4 13.37 -21.33 -15.87
CA THR A 4 14.18 -21.42 -14.64
C THR A 4 14.78 -22.81 -14.37
N GLY A 5 14.82 -23.73 -15.34
CA GLY A 5 15.35 -25.10 -15.16
C GLY A 5 14.59 -25.93 -14.13
N LEU A 6 13.48 -25.42 -13.59
CA LEU A 6 12.56 -26.15 -12.73
C LEU A 6 11.63 -26.94 -13.64
N ASP A 7 11.70 -28.27 -13.57
CA ASP A 7 10.73 -29.16 -14.20
C ASP A 7 9.42 -29.08 -13.42
N TRP A 8 8.64 -28.06 -13.73
CA TRP A 8 7.30 -27.86 -13.17
C TRP A 8 6.38 -29.04 -13.51
N HIS A 9 6.67 -29.81 -14.57
CA HIS A 9 5.87 -30.97 -14.93
C HIS A 9 6.01 -32.10 -13.89
N ALA A 10 7.24 -32.42 -13.47
CA ALA A 10 7.50 -33.42 -12.43
C ALA A 10 6.94 -33.03 -11.04
N ILE A 11 6.99 -31.74 -10.68
CA ILE A 11 6.41 -31.21 -9.44
C ILE A 11 4.88 -31.21 -9.52
N SER A 12 4.33 -30.84 -10.68
CA SER A 12 2.88 -30.82 -10.91
C SER A 12 2.28 -32.23 -10.93
N SER A 13 2.94 -33.24 -11.50
CA SER A 13 2.40 -34.61 -11.55
C SER A 13 2.28 -35.30 -10.18
N ALA A 14 3.01 -34.81 -9.16
CA ALA A 14 2.93 -35.29 -7.79
C ALA A 14 1.88 -34.51 -6.95
N ALA A 15 1.34 -33.42 -7.48
CA ALA A 15 0.31 -32.62 -6.83
C ALA A 15 -1.06 -33.29 -6.95
N SER A 16 -1.92 -33.06 -5.97
CA SER A 16 -3.28 -33.58 -6.02
C SER A 16 -4.13 -32.85 -7.07
N PRO A 17 -5.21 -33.47 -7.57
CA PRO A 17 -6.17 -32.80 -8.44
C PRO A 17 -6.72 -31.50 -7.83
N LYS A 18 -6.93 -31.46 -6.51
CA LYS A 18 -7.37 -30.23 -5.81
C LYS A 18 -6.32 -29.12 -5.88
N LEU A 19 -5.03 -29.46 -5.77
CA LEU A 19 -3.95 -28.50 -5.87
C LEU A 19 -3.75 -28.00 -7.32
N HIS A 20 -4.02 -28.85 -8.32
CA HIS A 20 -4.10 -28.41 -9.72
C HIS A 20 -5.23 -27.41 -9.94
N SER A 21 -6.44 -27.71 -9.46
CA SER A 21 -7.56 -26.77 -9.53
C SER A 21 -7.25 -25.46 -8.81
N PHE A 22 -6.60 -25.50 -7.64
CA PHE A 22 -6.14 -24.30 -6.95
C PHE A 22 -5.17 -23.46 -7.80
N ASN A 23 -4.22 -24.11 -8.48
CA ASN A 23 -3.31 -23.40 -9.39
C ASN A 23 -4.04 -22.77 -10.58
N ASP A 24 -5.09 -23.39 -11.10
CA ASP A 24 -5.90 -22.79 -12.16
C ASP A 24 -6.72 -21.61 -11.64
N TRP A 25 -7.22 -21.67 -10.41
CA TRP A 25 -7.83 -20.53 -9.72
C TRP A 25 -6.86 -19.35 -9.52
N ILE A 26 -5.60 -19.59 -9.15
CA ILE A 26 -4.56 -18.53 -9.09
C ILE A 26 -4.44 -17.79 -10.43
N LYS A 27 -4.56 -18.51 -11.55
CA LYS A 27 -4.51 -17.90 -12.89
C LYS A 27 -5.78 -17.11 -13.18
N THR A 28 -6.95 -17.67 -12.88
CA THR A 28 -8.25 -17.00 -13.04
C THR A 28 -8.32 -15.70 -12.23
N ASP A 29 -7.84 -15.71 -10.99
CA ASP A 29 -7.77 -14.53 -10.12
C ASP A 29 -6.73 -13.50 -10.59
N GLY A 30 -5.86 -13.86 -11.54
CA GLY A 30 -4.83 -12.99 -12.10
C GLY A 30 -3.56 -12.87 -11.26
N TYR A 31 -3.36 -13.75 -10.28
CA TYR A 31 -2.19 -13.80 -9.39
C TYR A 31 -0.95 -14.48 -10.04
N GLU A 32 -0.81 -14.38 -11.35
CA GLU A 32 0.37 -14.90 -12.05
C GLU A 32 1.59 -13.96 -11.87
N LEU A 33 2.79 -14.53 -11.72
CA LEU A 33 4.06 -13.80 -11.50
C LEU A 33 4.33 -12.67 -12.49
N PHE A 34 3.83 -12.76 -13.73
CA PHE A 34 3.94 -11.73 -14.77
C PHE A 34 2.57 -11.23 -15.26
N GLY A 35 1.51 -11.51 -14.51
CA GLY A 35 0.15 -11.08 -14.80
C GLY A 35 -0.09 -9.61 -14.46
N LEU A 36 -1.26 -9.10 -14.88
CA LEU A 36 -1.66 -7.70 -14.66
C LEU A 36 -1.62 -7.32 -13.17
N PHE A 37 -1.98 -8.24 -12.26
CA PHE A 37 -1.95 -7.99 -10.82
C PHE A 37 -0.58 -7.53 -10.33
N PHE A 38 0.46 -8.29 -10.64
CA PHE A 38 1.81 -7.99 -10.16
C PHE A 38 2.36 -6.72 -10.79
N VAL A 39 2.08 -6.49 -12.08
CA VAL A 39 2.44 -5.24 -12.76
C VAL A 39 1.73 -4.04 -12.12
N MET A 40 0.42 -4.17 -11.85
CA MET A 40 -0.38 -3.16 -11.17
C MET A 40 0.15 -2.89 -9.77
N MET A 41 0.39 -3.93 -8.97
CA MET A 41 0.91 -3.80 -7.61
C MET A 41 2.30 -3.17 -7.57
N LEU A 42 3.18 -3.51 -8.53
CA LEU A 42 4.48 -2.88 -8.67
C LEU A 42 4.35 -1.39 -9.03
N PHE A 43 3.55 -1.07 -10.05
CA PHE A 43 3.33 0.30 -10.51
C PHE A 43 2.69 1.17 -9.42
N LYS A 44 1.61 0.66 -8.81
CA LYS A 44 0.96 1.27 -7.65
C LYS A 44 1.95 1.46 -6.51
N GLY A 45 2.72 0.43 -6.17
CA GLY A 45 3.69 0.47 -5.08
C GLY A 45 4.71 1.60 -5.25
N ILE A 46 5.31 1.71 -6.44
CA ILE A 46 6.27 2.77 -6.78
C ILE A 46 5.63 4.15 -6.64
N LEU A 47 4.46 4.37 -7.24
CA LEU A 47 3.81 5.68 -7.22
C LEU A 47 3.31 6.08 -5.83
N VAL A 48 2.76 5.14 -5.06
CA VAL A 48 2.32 5.39 -3.69
C VAL A 48 3.51 5.68 -2.77
N SER A 49 4.63 4.97 -2.92
CA SER A 49 5.87 5.32 -2.20
C SER A 49 6.37 6.72 -2.56
N ALA A 50 6.24 7.12 -3.83
CA ALA A 50 6.61 8.46 -4.29
C ALA A 50 5.63 9.56 -3.83
N ALA A 51 4.39 9.19 -3.49
CA ALA A 51 3.32 10.11 -3.09
C ALA A 51 3.45 10.67 -1.66
N GLY A 52 4.48 10.24 -0.93
CA GLY A 52 4.74 10.62 0.46
C GLY A 52 3.72 10.00 1.43
N PRO A 53 3.85 10.29 2.74
CA PRO A 53 2.97 9.71 3.74
C PRO A 53 1.52 10.19 3.54
N ALA A 54 0.58 9.25 3.57
CA ALA A 54 -0.84 9.58 3.62
C ALA A 54 -1.15 10.31 4.94
N PRO A 55 -2.09 11.28 4.95
CA PRO A 55 -2.44 12.04 6.16
C PRO A 55 -3.29 11.21 7.13
N ASN A 56 -2.87 9.98 7.42
CA ASN A 56 -3.54 9.04 8.32
C ASN A 56 -2.74 8.90 9.64
N TYR A 57 -3.08 7.89 10.44
CA TYR A 57 -2.40 7.63 11.71
C TYR A 57 -0.89 7.37 11.56
N ASP A 58 -0.40 6.91 10.41
CA ASP A 58 1.03 6.72 10.19
C ASP A 58 1.78 8.05 10.11
N MET A 59 1.16 9.09 9.53
CA MET A 59 1.72 10.45 9.56
C MET A 59 1.89 10.94 11.00
N GLN A 60 0.95 10.62 11.91
CA GLN A 60 1.05 11.01 13.31
C GLN A 60 2.28 10.42 13.98
N ARG A 61 2.64 9.18 13.64
CA ARG A 61 3.85 8.52 14.15
C ARG A 61 5.12 9.21 13.66
N ILE A 62 5.14 9.62 12.39
CA ILE A 62 6.25 10.39 11.79
C ILE A 62 6.39 11.75 12.50
N LEU A 63 5.27 12.47 12.67
CA LEU A 63 5.24 13.79 13.32
C LEU A 63 5.56 13.75 14.82
N ALA A 64 5.38 12.60 15.47
CA ALA A 64 5.75 12.40 16.88
C ALA A 64 7.26 12.14 17.09
N THR A 65 8.03 11.96 16.01
CA THR A 65 9.48 11.81 16.12
C THR A 65 10.16 13.15 16.39
N LYS A 66 11.36 13.09 16.99
CA LYS A 66 12.09 14.30 17.42
C LYS A 66 12.56 15.17 16.26
N ASN A 67 12.92 14.53 15.13
CA ASN A 67 13.45 15.20 13.95
C ASN A 67 13.34 14.27 12.71
N PRO A 68 13.49 14.81 11.48
CA PRO A 68 13.48 14.04 10.23
C PRO A 68 14.40 12.81 10.19
N LYS A 69 15.56 12.89 10.85
CA LYS A 69 16.51 11.77 10.94
C LYS A 69 15.93 10.60 11.74
N GLU A 70 15.36 10.87 12.92
CA GLU A 70 14.70 9.84 13.73
C GLU A 70 13.44 9.28 13.06
N ALA A 71 12.69 10.10 12.32
CA ALA A 71 11.59 9.61 11.47
C ALA A 71 12.08 8.56 10.45
N SER A 72 13.18 8.86 9.76
CA SER A 72 13.76 7.97 8.74
C SER A 72 14.24 6.65 9.34
N LYS A 73 14.89 6.70 10.50
CA LYS A 73 15.34 5.50 11.23
C LYS A 73 14.15 4.65 11.70
N MET A 74 13.13 5.28 12.26
CA MET A 74 11.89 4.62 12.68
C MET A 74 11.27 3.86 11.50
N SER A 75 11.15 4.48 10.33
CA SER A 75 10.63 3.80 9.13
C SER A 75 11.46 2.56 8.74
N SER A 76 12.80 2.63 8.82
CA SER A 76 13.63 1.46 8.52
C SER A 76 13.52 0.34 9.56
N LEU A 77 13.39 0.69 10.84
CA LEU A 77 13.28 -0.28 11.92
C LEU A 77 12.00 -1.12 11.79
N VAL A 78 10.91 -0.50 11.31
CA VAL A 78 9.67 -1.23 11.00
C VAL A 78 9.94 -2.36 10.02
N SER A 79 10.69 -2.14 8.93
CA SER A 79 11.03 -3.19 7.97
C SER A 79 11.87 -4.32 8.58
N VAL A 80 12.85 -3.98 9.43
CA VAL A 80 13.75 -4.98 10.07
C VAL A 80 12.99 -5.88 11.03
N VAL A 81 12.07 -5.33 11.82
CA VAL A 81 11.33 -6.10 12.83
C VAL A 81 10.15 -6.85 12.18
N LEU A 82 9.42 -6.18 11.29
CA LEU A 82 8.19 -6.70 10.72
C LEU A 82 8.43 -7.74 9.64
N ASN A 83 9.29 -7.47 8.65
CA ASN A 83 9.39 -8.31 7.45
C ASN A 83 9.88 -9.73 7.80
N PRO A 84 10.99 -9.93 8.52
CA PRO A 84 11.45 -11.27 8.85
C PRO A 84 10.40 -12.06 9.65
N THR A 85 9.90 -11.46 10.73
CA THR A 85 8.94 -12.09 11.64
C THR A 85 7.66 -12.49 10.92
N ARG A 86 7.13 -11.58 10.07
CA ARG A 86 5.93 -11.84 9.27
C ARG A 86 6.15 -13.00 8.30
N TYR A 87 7.26 -13.01 7.58
CA TYR A 87 7.51 -14.02 6.55
C TYR A 87 7.93 -15.38 7.12
N PHE A 88 8.50 -15.45 8.33
CA PHE A 88 8.62 -16.71 9.07
C PHE A 88 7.26 -17.36 9.31
N MET A 89 6.32 -16.57 9.85
CA MET A 89 4.97 -17.06 10.17
C MET A 89 4.19 -17.41 8.90
N VAL A 90 4.17 -16.51 7.91
CA VAL A 90 3.44 -16.72 6.64
C VAL A 90 4.00 -17.95 5.91
N ALA A 91 5.32 -18.06 5.72
CA ALA A 91 5.90 -19.21 5.04
C ALA A 91 5.57 -20.52 5.75
N GLY A 92 5.73 -20.56 7.08
CA GLY A 92 5.43 -21.75 7.87
C GLY A 92 3.98 -22.21 7.73
N LEU A 93 3.03 -21.29 7.92
CA LEU A 93 1.60 -21.60 7.79
C LEU A 93 1.21 -21.99 6.37
N THR A 94 1.74 -21.31 5.35
CA THR A 94 1.48 -21.61 3.95
C THR A 94 2.01 -23.00 3.56
N ILE A 95 3.20 -23.39 4.02
CA ILE A 95 3.75 -24.72 3.71
C ILE A 95 2.91 -25.82 4.39
N LEU A 96 2.50 -25.62 5.64
CA LEU A 96 1.60 -26.55 6.32
C LEU A 96 0.28 -26.71 5.57
N ALA A 97 -0.27 -25.61 5.05
CA ALA A 97 -1.46 -25.59 4.22
C ALA A 97 -1.26 -26.39 2.92
N LEU A 98 -0.21 -26.08 2.15
CA LEU A 98 0.04 -26.66 0.83
C LEU A 98 0.35 -28.15 0.89
N VAL A 99 1.16 -28.58 1.86
CA VAL A 99 1.53 -30.00 2.01
C VAL A 99 0.33 -30.86 2.44
N ASN A 100 -0.65 -30.26 3.13
CA ASN A 100 -1.81 -30.97 3.64
C ASN A 100 -3.12 -30.50 2.99
N PHE A 101 -3.04 -29.91 1.80
CA PHE A 101 -4.14 -29.19 1.17
C PHE A 101 -5.40 -30.07 1.04
N ASP A 102 -5.24 -31.31 0.60
CA ASP A 102 -6.38 -32.23 0.41
C ASP A 102 -7.14 -32.57 1.69
N LYS A 103 -6.41 -32.62 2.81
CA LYS A 103 -6.94 -32.93 4.14
C LYS A 103 -7.63 -31.72 4.75
N LEU A 104 -7.07 -30.53 4.56
CA LEU A 104 -7.54 -29.29 5.16
C LEU A 104 -8.67 -28.65 4.35
N TYR A 105 -8.62 -28.75 3.03
CA TYR A 105 -9.60 -28.15 2.15
C TYR A 105 -10.71 -29.15 1.80
N THR A 106 -11.84 -29.02 2.49
CA THR A 106 -13.05 -29.85 2.29
C THR A 106 -14.12 -29.16 1.43
N GLY A 107 -13.90 -27.90 1.04
CA GLY A 107 -14.81 -27.11 0.21
C GLY A 107 -14.93 -27.60 -1.24
N SER A 108 -15.90 -27.04 -1.96
CA SER A 108 -16.11 -27.35 -3.37
C SER A 108 -15.03 -26.73 -4.25
N LEU A 109 -14.49 -27.49 -5.21
CA LEU A 109 -13.54 -26.94 -6.20
C LEU A 109 -14.21 -26.06 -7.26
N THR A 110 -15.53 -26.15 -7.41
CA THR A 110 -16.30 -25.37 -8.38
C THR A 110 -16.70 -23.99 -7.86
N ASP A 111 -16.74 -23.83 -6.54
CA ASP A 111 -17.03 -22.57 -5.84
C ASP A 111 -16.17 -22.51 -4.58
N PRO A 112 -14.87 -22.21 -4.72
CA PRO A 112 -13.94 -22.44 -3.64
C PRO A 112 -13.86 -21.31 -2.63
N ASP A 113 -14.12 -21.63 -1.36
CA ASP A 113 -13.77 -20.76 -0.24
C ASP A 113 -12.36 -21.09 0.30
N PHE A 114 -11.32 -20.58 -0.36
CA PHE A 114 -9.94 -20.78 0.09
C PHE A 114 -9.59 -20.04 1.41
N GLU A 115 -10.44 -19.12 1.88
CA GLU A 115 -10.22 -18.39 3.14
C GLU A 115 -10.37 -19.34 4.35
N SER A 116 -11.15 -20.40 4.21
CA SER A 116 -11.33 -21.46 5.22
C SER A 116 -10.05 -22.23 5.58
N ILE A 117 -9.03 -22.23 4.70
CA ILE A 117 -7.81 -23.02 4.90
C ILE A 117 -6.99 -22.52 6.08
N LEU A 118 -6.86 -21.20 6.24
CA LEU A 118 -6.04 -20.63 7.32
C LEU A 118 -6.58 -21.02 8.71
N PRO A 119 -7.89 -20.85 9.02
CA PRO A 119 -8.49 -21.38 10.24
C PRO A 119 -8.20 -22.87 10.48
N GLU A 120 -8.32 -23.70 9.44
CA GLU A 120 -8.15 -25.15 9.55
C GLU A 120 -6.68 -25.54 9.85
N VAL A 121 -5.71 -24.86 9.22
CA VAL A 121 -4.28 -25.02 9.53
C VAL A 121 -4.01 -24.70 11.00
N LEU A 122 -4.58 -23.60 11.49
CA LEU A 122 -4.40 -23.16 12.87
C LEU A 122 -5.01 -24.17 13.86
N ALA A 123 -6.23 -24.62 13.59
CA ALA A 123 -6.94 -25.58 14.45
C ALA A 123 -6.27 -26.96 14.48
N THR A 124 -5.74 -27.42 13.33
CA THR A 124 -5.15 -28.76 13.21
C THR A 124 -3.70 -28.82 13.71
N TYR A 125 -2.87 -27.81 13.42
CA TYR A 125 -1.41 -27.90 13.63
C TYR A 125 -0.86 -27.03 14.76
N VAL A 126 -1.60 -26.05 15.27
CA VAL A 126 -1.10 -25.20 16.35
C VAL A 126 -1.50 -25.79 17.70
N PRO A 127 -0.54 -26.07 18.61
CA PRO A 127 -0.84 -26.65 19.92
C PRO A 127 -1.80 -25.79 20.75
N VAL A 128 -2.58 -26.47 21.60
CA VAL A 128 -3.40 -25.82 22.62
C VAL A 128 -2.52 -24.89 23.48
N GLY A 129 -3.02 -23.69 23.77
CA GLY A 129 -2.25 -22.62 24.41
C GLY A 129 -1.60 -21.68 23.39
N LEU A 130 -0.78 -22.20 22.46
CA LEU A 130 -0.21 -21.38 21.37
C LEU A 130 -1.30 -20.90 20.41
N LEU A 131 -2.31 -21.74 20.14
CA LEU A 131 -3.48 -21.34 19.36
C LEU A 131 -4.20 -20.16 20.02
N GLY A 132 -4.41 -20.23 21.34
CA GLY A 132 -5.02 -19.14 22.10
C GLY A 132 -4.20 -17.85 22.05
N PHE A 133 -2.87 -17.95 22.18
CA PHE A 133 -1.96 -16.81 22.06
C PHE A 133 -2.01 -16.19 20.66
N LEU A 134 -2.01 -17.02 19.61
CA LEU A 134 -2.10 -16.57 18.22
C LEU A 134 -3.43 -15.87 17.92
N LEU A 135 -4.55 -16.47 18.35
CA LEU A 135 -5.88 -15.86 18.21
C LEU A 135 -5.98 -14.53 18.97
N ALA A 136 -5.44 -14.47 20.20
CA ALA A 136 -5.36 -13.21 20.95
C ALA A 136 -4.53 -12.16 20.21
N GLY A 137 -3.41 -12.54 19.59
CA GLY A 137 -2.60 -11.66 18.75
C GLY A 137 -3.32 -11.16 17.51
N LEU A 138 -4.08 -12.02 16.82
CA LEU A 138 -4.91 -11.63 15.67
C LEU A 138 -6.01 -10.65 16.07
N ILE A 139 -6.69 -10.90 17.19
CA ILE A 139 -7.70 -9.98 17.74
C ILE A 139 -7.04 -8.66 18.15
N ALA A 140 -5.87 -8.69 18.79
CA ALA A 140 -5.14 -7.48 19.16
C ALA A 140 -4.71 -6.65 17.94
N ALA A 141 -4.23 -7.31 16.87
CA ALA A 141 -3.89 -6.66 15.61
C ALA A 141 -5.11 -6.03 14.93
N PHE A 142 -6.23 -6.75 14.89
CA PHE A 142 -7.50 -6.23 14.40
C PHE A 142 -7.96 -5.01 15.23
N MET A 143 -7.97 -5.13 16.56
CA MET A 143 -8.38 -4.06 17.47
C MET A 143 -7.49 -2.83 17.35
N SER A 144 -6.19 -2.99 17.14
CA SER A 144 -5.25 -1.89 16.89
C SER A 144 -5.64 -1.09 15.65
N ASN A 145 -5.90 -1.77 14.52
CA ASN A 145 -6.27 -1.10 13.27
C ASN A 145 -7.68 -0.51 13.33
N PHE A 146 -8.61 -1.23 13.95
CA PHE A 146 -9.98 -0.80 14.15
C PHE A 146 -10.04 0.46 15.01
N ALA A 147 -9.37 0.46 16.18
CA ALA A 147 -9.31 1.62 17.07
C ALA A 147 -8.64 2.83 16.40
N ALA A 148 -7.54 2.63 15.66
CA ALA A 148 -6.89 3.71 14.92
C ALA A 148 -7.83 4.34 13.89
N THR A 149 -8.61 3.53 13.16
CA THR A 149 -9.55 4.00 12.14
C THR A 149 -10.74 4.72 12.76
N VAL A 150 -11.34 4.14 13.81
CA VAL A 150 -12.48 4.73 14.54
C VAL A 150 -12.10 5.99 15.30
N ASN A 151 -10.81 6.17 15.63
CA ASN A 151 -10.29 7.40 16.23
C ASN A 151 -9.97 8.48 15.18
N ALA A 152 -9.46 8.08 13.99
CA ALA A 152 -9.08 9.03 12.95
C ALA A 152 -10.28 9.54 12.12
N ALA A 153 -11.25 8.68 11.81
CA ALA A 153 -12.36 9.04 10.93
C ALA A 153 -13.27 10.17 11.47
N PRO A 154 -13.62 10.21 12.77
CA PRO A 154 -14.38 11.32 13.34
C PRO A 154 -13.66 12.66 13.27
N ALA A 155 -12.32 12.68 13.30
CA ALA A 155 -11.57 13.92 13.18
C ALA A 155 -11.85 14.60 11.83
N TYR A 156 -12.02 13.84 10.74
CA TYR A 156 -12.42 14.40 9.46
C TYR A 156 -13.83 15.00 9.51
N LEU A 157 -14.81 14.29 10.07
CA LEU A 157 -16.18 14.81 10.16
C LEU A 157 -16.29 16.01 11.13
N VAL A 158 -15.61 15.94 12.27
CA VAL A 158 -15.77 16.93 13.33
C VAL A 158 -14.84 18.12 13.12
N ASN A 159 -13.55 17.92 12.85
CA ASN A 159 -12.63 19.05 12.70
C ASN A 159 -12.76 19.70 11.32
N ASP A 160 -12.81 18.89 10.26
CA ASP A 160 -12.74 19.44 8.90
C ASP A 160 -14.11 19.90 8.37
N ILE A 161 -15.21 19.31 8.86
CA ILE A 161 -16.57 19.69 8.44
C ILE A 161 -17.27 20.49 9.56
N TYR A 162 -17.53 19.87 10.71
CA TYR A 162 -18.38 20.49 11.74
C TYR A 162 -17.76 21.76 12.35
N LYS A 163 -16.52 21.68 12.86
CA LYS A 163 -15.79 22.80 13.45
C LYS A 163 -15.45 23.84 12.40
N ARG A 164 -15.11 23.46 11.17
CA ARG A 164 -14.71 24.45 10.16
C ARG A 164 -15.89 25.20 9.53
N TYR A 165 -17.02 24.53 9.29
CA TYR A 165 -18.10 25.07 8.46
C TYR A 165 -19.47 25.15 9.15
N ILE A 166 -19.74 24.37 10.20
CA ILE A 166 -21.06 24.30 10.84
C ILE A 166 -21.10 25.13 12.14
N ASN A 167 -20.20 24.86 13.07
CA ASN A 167 -20.11 25.60 14.33
C ASN A 167 -18.66 25.73 14.82
N PRO A 168 -17.94 26.77 14.37
CA PRO A 168 -16.52 26.99 14.71
C PRO A 168 -16.24 27.38 16.16
N HIS A 169 -17.26 27.82 16.88
CA HIS A 169 -17.13 28.32 18.25
C HIS A 169 -17.79 27.40 19.27
N ALA A 170 -18.08 26.14 18.90
CA ALA A 170 -18.56 25.16 19.85
C ALA A 170 -17.50 24.88 20.93
N SER A 171 -17.96 24.50 22.13
CA SER A 171 -17.05 24.11 23.21
C SER A 171 -16.26 22.85 22.86
N GLU A 172 -15.06 22.68 23.40
CA GLU A 172 -14.26 21.46 23.19
C GLU A 172 -15.02 20.19 23.65
N LYS A 173 -15.84 20.29 24.70
CA LYS A 173 -16.73 19.19 25.13
C LYS A 173 -17.74 18.82 24.04
N THR A 174 -18.23 19.79 23.26
CA THR A 174 -19.14 19.56 22.14
C THR A 174 -18.43 18.82 21.02
N TYR A 175 -17.21 19.22 20.64
CA TYR A 175 -16.43 18.52 19.62
C TYR A 175 -16.15 17.06 19.99
N VAL A 176 -15.82 16.80 21.26
CA VAL A 176 -15.61 15.43 21.76
C VAL A 176 -16.90 14.60 21.68
N ARG A 177 -18.05 15.14 22.11
CA ARG A 177 -19.34 14.45 22.00
C ARG A 177 -19.73 14.16 20.55
N MET A 178 -19.51 15.13 19.65
CA MET A 178 -19.75 14.95 18.22
C MET A 178 -18.82 13.89 17.64
N SER A 179 -17.57 13.80 18.13
CA SER A 179 -16.62 12.76 17.70
C SER A 179 -17.11 11.37 18.10
N TYR A 180 -17.60 11.19 19.33
CA TYR A 180 -18.21 9.92 19.75
C TYR A 180 -19.44 9.55 18.91
N ALA A 181 -20.31 10.51 18.61
CA ALA A 181 -21.49 10.28 17.77
C ALA A 181 -21.09 9.89 16.34
N ALA A 182 -20.09 10.57 15.76
CA ALA A 182 -19.55 10.24 14.44
C ALA A 182 -18.87 8.86 14.42
N SER A 183 -18.08 8.51 15.45
CA SER A 183 -17.51 7.17 15.61
C SER A 183 -18.59 6.11 15.61
N LEU A 184 -19.63 6.27 16.44
CA LEU A 184 -20.72 5.32 16.54
C LEU A 184 -21.45 5.15 15.21
N LEU A 185 -21.75 6.27 14.53
CA LEU A 185 -22.39 6.25 13.22
C LEU A 185 -21.56 5.49 12.18
N ILE A 186 -20.25 5.75 12.11
CA ILE A 186 -19.34 5.09 11.18
C ILE A 186 -19.28 3.59 11.46
N VAL A 187 -19.20 3.19 12.73
CA VAL A 187 -19.19 1.77 13.13
C VAL A 187 -20.49 1.07 12.76
N VAL A 188 -21.65 1.69 13.03
CA VAL A 188 -22.97 1.13 12.68
C VAL A 188 -23.11 0.95 11.17
N ILE A 189 -22.72 1.96 10.38
CA ILE A 189 -22.73 1.87 8.91
C ILE A 189 -21.77 0.77 8.45
N GLY A 190 -20.56 0.69 9.01
CA GLY A 190 -19.58 -0.33 8.68
C GLY A 190 -20.09 -1.75 8.94
N ILE A 191 -20.76 -1.97 10.09
CA ILE A 191 -21.40 -3.26 10.41
C ILE A 191 -22.52 -3.57 9.42
N ALA A 192 -23.39 -2.58 9.13
CA ALA A 192 -24.49 -2.77 8.19
C ALA A 192 -24.00 -3.13 6.79
N VAL A 193 -22.98 -2.42 6.28
CA VAL A 193 -22.34 -2.74 5.00
C VAL A 193 -21.65 -4.12 5.05
N GLY A 194 -21.01 -4.47 6.17
CA GLY A 194 -20.38 -5.77 6.37
C GLY A 194 -21.34 -6.95 6.16
N PHE A 195 -22.61 -6.83 6.57
CA PHE A 195 -23.63 -7.84 6.31
C PHE A 195 -24.08 -7.94 4.84
N LEU A 196 -23.80 -6.93 4.02
CA LEU A 196 -24.13 -6.89 2.60
C LEU A 196 -22.98 -7.38 1.70
N VAL A 197 -21.76 -7.47 2.24
CA VAL A 197 -20.58 -7.90 1.49
C VAL A 197 -20.60 -9.42 1.31
N THR A 198 -20.53 -9.88 0.07
CA THR A 198 -20.52 -11.30 -0.29
C THR A 198 -19.11 -11.87 -0.43
N SER A 199 -18.12 -11.05 -0.76
CA SER A 199 -16.74 -11.46 -1.00
C SER A 199 -15.76 -10.41 -0.44
N ILE A 200 -14.87 -10.85 0.45
CA ILE A 200 -13.80 -9.99 1.00
C ILE A 200 -12.82 -9.62 -0.11
N ASN A 201 -12.49 -10.57 -0.99
CA ASN A 201 -11.61 -10.33 -2.13
C ASN A 201 -12.15 -9.21 -3.04
N ASP A 202 -13.44 -9.21 -3.37
CA ASP A 202 -14.03 -8.20 -4.27
C ASP A 202 -13.96 -6.80 -3.65
N VAL A 203 -14.26 -6.68 -2.36
CA VAL A 203 -14.16 -5.40 -1.63
C VAL A 203 -12.72 -4.93 -1.57
N VAL A 204 -11.77 -5.83 -1.27
CA VAL A 204 -10.34 -5.52 -1.24
C VAL A 204 -9.87 -5.10 -2.62
N LEU A 205 -10.25 -5.79 -3.70
CA LEU A 205 -9.89 -5.44 -5.07
C LEU A 205 -10.49 -4.11 -5.48
N TRP A 206 -11.77 -3.84 -5.17
CA TRP A 206 -12.39 -2.57 -5.48
C TRP A 206 -11.72 -1.41 -4.73
N LEU A 207 -11.45 -1.56 -3.43
CA LEU A 207 -10.69 -0.57 -2.67
C LEU A 207 -9.30 -0.37 -3.27
N THR A 208 -8.53 -1.45 -3.42
CA THR A 208 -7.09 -1.41 -3.72
C THR A 208 -6.74 -1.18 -5.19
N ALA A 209 -7.62 -1.54 -6.12
CA ALA A 209 -7.43 -1.36 -7.55
C ALA A 209 -8.28 -0.21 -8.10
N ALA A 210 -9.56 -0.08 -7.73
CA ALA A 210 -10.37 1.01 -8.27
C ALA A 210 -10.10 2.35 -7.56
N LEU A 211 -10.34 2.43 -6.24
CA LEU A 211 -10.24 3.71 -5.51
C LEU A 211 -8.81 4.23 -5.39
N TRP A 212 -7.85 3.33 -5.12
CA TRP A 212 -6.44 3.73 -5.05
C TRP A 212 -5.90 4.24 -6.38
N GLY A 213 -6.41 3.78 -7.53
CA GLY A 213 -6.05 4.33 -8.84
C GLY A 213 -6.33 5.83 -8.92
N GLY A 214 -7.50 6.26 -8.42
CA GLY A 214 -7.91 7.67 -8.36
C GLY A 214 -7.18 8.50 -7.30
N TYR A 215 -6.68 7.86 -6.24
CA TYR A 215 -5.91 8.52 -5.19
C TYR A 215 -4.45 8.80 -5.58
N THR A 216 -3.86 7.88 -6.35
CA THR A 216 -2.40 7.83 -6.56
C THR A 216 -1.89 9.00 -7.38
N ALA A 217 -2.56 9.36 -8.49
CA ALA A 217 -2.11 10.43 -9.38
C ALA A 217 -1.99 11.81 -8.70
N PRO A 218 -3.03 12.35 -8.03
CA PRO A 218 -2.94 13.65 -7.35
C PRO A 218 -1.93 13.65 -6.20
N ASN A 219 -1.79 12.53 -5.48
CA ASN A 219 -0.83 12.43 -4.37
C ASN A 219 0.61 12.28 -4.83
N PHE A 220 0.85 11.73 -6.02
CA PHE A 220 2.16 11.76 -6.67
C PHE A 220 2.49 13.17 -7.16
N LEU A 221 1.62 13.79 -7.97
CA LEU A 221 1.91 15.06 -8.63
C LEU A 221 2.24 16.22 -7.66
N LYS A 222 1.63 16.23 -6.46
CA LYS A 222 1.86 17.28 -5.46
C LYS A 222 3.33 17.47 -5.05
N TRP A 223 4.15 16.42 -5.15
CA TRP A 223 5.56 16.48 -4.77
C TRP A 223 6.50 16.82 -5.92
N TYR A 224 6.15 16.46 -7.15
CA TYR A 224 7.08 16.49 -8.29
C TYR A 224 6.77 17.57 -9.34
N TRP A 225 5.60 18.22 -9.28
CA TRP A 225 5.21 19.21 -10.28
C TRP A 225 4.81 20.55 -9.67
N TRP A 226 5.63 21.58 -9.91
CA TRP A 226 5.46 22.93 -9.35
C TRP A 226 4.14 23.63 -9.69
N ARG A 227 3.49 23.25 -10.80
CA ARG A 227 2.26 23.88 -11.29
C ARG A 227 1.00 23.24 -10.69
N PHE A 228 1.15 22.10 -10.02
CA PHE A 228 0.07 21.40 -9.35
C PHE A 228 -0.47 22.24 -8.18
N ASN A 229 -1.80 22.35 -8.08
CA ASN A 229 -2.48 23.22 -7.13
C ASN A 229 -3.67 22.51 -6.47
N GLY A 230 -4.34 23.20 -5.53
CA GLY A 230 -5.49 22.63 -4.81
C GLY A 230 -6.63 22.16 -5.71
N TYR A 231 -6.88 22.86 -6.83
CA TYR A 231 -7.93 22.49 -7.79
C TYR A 231 -7.55 21.23 -8.61
N GLY A 232 -6.29 21.08 -8.99
CA GLY A 232 -5.79 19.85 -9.60
C GLY A 232 -5.89 18.65 -8.66
N TYR A 233 -5.62 18.85 -7.38
CA TYR A 233 -5.84 17.81 -6.38
C TYR A 233 -7.32 17.42 -6.28
N PHE A 234 -8.21 18.40 -6.19
CA PHE A 234 -9.65 18.19 -6.11
C PHE A 234 -10.19 17.45 -7.35
N TRP A 235 -9.94 17.95 -8.56
CA TRP A 235 -10.46 17.35 -9.79
C TRP A 235 -9.86 15.98 -10.09
N GLY A 236 -8.58 15.76 -9.75
CA GLY A 236 -7.96 14.42 -9.87
C GLY A 236 -8.59 13.39 -8.95
N MET A 237 -8.80 13.74 -7.67
CA MET A 237 -9.49 12.87 -6.71
C MET A 237 -10.93 12.62 -7.12
N LEU A 238 -11.68 13.67 -7.47
CA LEU A 238 -13.10 13.57 -7.82
C LEU A 238 -13.32 12.74 -9.09
N SER A 239 -12.55 13.00 -10.15
CA SER A 239 -12.66 12.23 -11.40
C SER A 239 -12.25 10.76 -11.21
N GLY A 240 -11.24 10.49 -10.39
CA GLY A 240 -10.83 9.13 -10.03
C GLY A 240 -11.92 8.37 -9.25
N ILE A 241 -12.51 8.99 -8.22
CA ILE A 241 -13.61 8.40 -7.45
C ILE A 241 -14.85 8.20 -8.34
N ALA A 242 -15.20 9.20 -9.15
CA ALA A 242 -16.31 9.09 -10.09
C ALA A 242 -16.10 7.96 -11.10
N ALA A 243 -14.88 7.80 -11.64
CA ALA A 243 -14.55 6.69 -12.52
C ALA A 243 -14.65 5.33 -11.80
N ALA A 244 -14.15 5.23 -10.57
CA ALA A 244 -14.23 3.99 -9.77
C ALA A 244 -15.68 3.57 -9.44
N LEU A 245 -16.62 4.53 -9.38
CA LEU A 245 -18.05 4.27 -9.15
C LEU A 245 -18.84 4.03 -10.44
N LEU A 246 -18.55 4.80 -11.49
CA LEU A 246 -19.33 4.78 -12.74
C LEU A 246 -18.89 3.67 -13.70
N LEU A 247 -17.58 3.39 -13.81
CA LEU A 247 -17.09 2.40 -14.77
C LEU A 247 -17.70 1.00 -14.52
N PRO A 248 -17.82 0.48 -13.28
CA PRO A 248 -18.51 -0.79 -13.04
C PRO A 248 -19.96 -0.77 -13.52
N ALA A 249 -20.68 0.33 -13.29
CA ALA A 249 -22.08 0.48 -13.68
C ALA A 249 -22.29 0.55 -15.21
N LEU A 250 -21.26 0.98 -15.96
CA LEU A 250 -21.29 1.02 -17.43
C LEU A 250 -21.11 -0.36 -18.07
N ASN A 251 -20.72 -1.38 -17.29
CA ASN A 251 -20.64 -2.78 -17.70
C ASN A 251 -19.89 -2.98 -19.04
N LEU A 252 -18.77 -2.28 -19.22
CA LEU A 252 -18.02 -2.26 -20.47
C LEU A 252 -17.34 -3.61 -20.72
N ASP A 253 -17.74 -4.33 -21.78
CA ASP A 253 -17.19 -5.65 -22.15
C ASP A 253 -15.65 -5.68 -22.23
N MET A 254 -15.05 -4.58 -22.70
CA MET A 254 -13.59 -4.44 -22.75
C MET A 254 -12.98 -4.54 -21.36
N LEU A 255 -13.53 -3.87 -20.33
CA LEU A 255 -12.97 -3.89 -18.99
C LEU A 255 -13.34 -5.15 -18.20
N GLN A 256 -14.37 -5.88 -18.63
CA GLN A 256 -14.69 -7.18 -18.05
C GLN A 256 -13.71 -8.27 -18.47
N ASN A 257 -13.23 -8.22 -19.71
CA ASN A 257 -12.48 -9.33 -20.31
C ASN A 257 -11.04 -8.98 -20.69
N TRP A 258 -10.61 -7.71 -20.58
CA TRP A 258 -9.27 -7.29 -20.95
C TRP A 258 -8.51 -6.59 -19.81
N PRO A 259 -7.29 -7.05 -19.45
CA PRO A 259 -6.60 -8.28 -19.87
C PRO A 259 -6.85 -9.51 -18.97
N LEU A 260 -7.60 -9.38 -17.87
CA LEU A 260 -8.01 -10.50 -17.02
C LEU A 260 -9.51 -10.76 -17.14
N THR A 261 -9.91 -12.01 -17.41
CA THR A 261 -11.33 -12.39 -17.48
C THR A 261 -12.00 -12.23 -16.12
N GLU A 262 -13.20 -11.64 -16.09
CA GLU A 262 -14.05 -11.47 -14.89
C GLU A 262 -13.44 -10.62 -13.75
N ASN A 263 -12.28 -9.98 -13.96
CA ASN A 263 -11.64 -9.14 -12.94
C ASN A 263 -11.69 -7.64 -13.26
N PHE A 264 -12.90 -7.08 -13.19
CA PHE A 264 -13.18 -5.70 -13.57
C PHE A 264 -12.32 -4.67 -12.82
N SER A 265 -12.23 -4.78 -11.48
CA SER A 265 -11.57 -3.79 -10.63
C SER A 265 -10.09 -3.59 -11.00
N MET A 266 -9.40 -4.67 -11.36
CA MET A 266 -8.00 -4.62 -11.74
C MET A 266 -7.81 -4.14 -13.18
N ASN A 267 -8.66 -4.58 -14.10
CA ASN A 267 -8.65 -4.10 -15.48
C ASN A 267 -8.94 -2.59 -15.56
N ALA A 268 -9.80 -2.08 -14.68
CA ALA A 268 -10.16 -0.67 -14.62
C ALA A 268 -9.06 0.22 -14.02
N PHE A 269 -8.09 -0.31 -13.27
CA PHE A 269 -7.06 0.49 -12.58
C PHE A 269 -6.31 1.45 -13.53
N PRO A 270 -5.75 1.03 -14.68
CA PRO A 270 -5.03 1.94 -15.57
C PRO A 270 -5.93 3.05 -16.11
N VAL A 271 -7.19 2.74 -16.42
CA VAL A 271 -8.17 3.71 -16.94
C VAL A 271 -8.53 4.73 -15.87
N ILE A 272 -8.84 4.28 -14.64
CA ILE A 272 -9.14 5.17 -13.51
C ILE A 272 -7.94 6.06 -13.20
N PHE A 273 -6.73 5.49 -13.18
CA PHE A 273 -5.50 6.26 -12.97
C PHE A 273 -5.31 7.34 -14.04
N LEU A 274 -5.52 7.01 -15.32
CA LEU A 274 -5.42 7.97 -16.42
C LEU A 274 -6.48 9.07 -16.32
N ILE A 275 -7.73 8.72 -16.00
CA ILE A 275 -8.81 9.70 -15.80
C ILE A 275 -8.44 10.66 -14.66
N SER A 276 -7.97 10.12 -13.53
CA SER A 276 -7.52 10.92 -12.39
C SER A 276 -6.33 11.81 -12.74
N LEU A 277 -5.35 11.28 -13.47
CA LEU A 277 -4.18 12.04 -13.91
C LEU A 277 -4.57 13.20 -14.84
N ILE A 278 -5.46 12.94 -15.81
CA ILE A 278 -5.98 13.96 -16.72
C ILE A 278 -6.78 15.00 -15.92
N GLY A 279 -7.66 14.59 -15.01
CA GLY A 279 -8.41 15.48 -14.13
C GLY A 279 -7.49 16.36 -13.29
N SER A 280 -6.38 15.79 -12.78
CA SER A 280 -5.35 16.52 -12.04
C SER A 280 -4.61 17.55 -12.88
N ILE A 281 -4.20 17.18 -14.10
CA ILE A 281 -3.47 18.07 -15.00
C ILE A 281 -4.38 19.20 -15.48
N LEU A 282 -5.58 18.87 -15.98
CA LEU A 282 -6.55 19.86 -16.46
C LEU A 282 -6.99 20.78 -15.32
N GLY A 283 -7.34 20.23 -14.16
CA GLY A 283 -7.70 21.01 -12.98
C GLY A 283 -6.59 21.98 -12.55
N SER A 284 -5.33 21.57 -12.67
CA SER A 284 -4.19 22.45 -12.39
C SER A 284 -4.03 23.53 -13.45
N LEU A 285 -4.04 23.17 -14.74
CA LEU A 285 -3.75 24.09 -15.85
C LEU A 285 -4.86 25.11 -16.10
N LEU A 286 -6.13 24.70 -15.97
CA LEU A 286 -7.30 25.55 -16.20
C LEU A 286 -7.57 26.53 -15.05
N THR A 287 -6.98 26.31 -13.88
CA THR A 287 -7.14 27.20 -12.72
C THR A 287 -5.89 28.04 -12.50
N LYS A 288 -6.03 29.11 -11.72
CA LYS A 288 -4.91 30.00 -11.40
C LYS A 288 -3.80 29.22 -10.67
N ARG A 289 -2.55 29.48 -11.04
CA ARG A 289 -1.39 28.95 -10.31
C ARG A 289 -1.40 29.45 -8.87
N GLU A 290 -0.84 28.64 -7.97
CA GLU A 290 -0.57 29.07 -6.59
C GLU A 290 0.33 30.31 -6.56
N ASP A 291 0.23 31.08 -5.49
CA ASP A 291 1.00 32.30 -5.37
C ASP A 291 2.51 32.02 -5.22
N ASP A 292 3.34 32.89 -5.79
CA ASP A 292 4.78 32.70 -5.82
C ASP A 292 5.39 32.67 -4.41
N LYS A 293 4.76 33.33 -3.41
CA LYS A 293 5.22 33.32 -2.01
C LYS A 293 5.05 31.93 -1.39
N THR A 294 3.91 31.28 -1.61
CA THR A 294 3.64 29.91 -1.16
C THR A 294 4.56 28.90 -1.85
N LEU A 295 4.73 29.01 -3.17
CA LEU A 295 5.62 28.11 -3.93
C LEU A 295 7.08 28.23 -3.46
N LYS A 296 7.59 29.46 -3.31
CA LYS A 296 8.95 29.69 -2.80
C LYS A 296 9.12 29.20 -1.36
N LYS A 297 8.13 29.43 -0.49
CA LYS A 297 8.14 28.93 0.89
C LYS A 297 8.24 27.41 0.93
N PHE A 298 7.40 26.72 0.15
CA PHE A 298 7.43 25.27 0.03
C PHE A 298 8.79 24.76 -0.46
N TYR A 299 9.32 25.34 -1.55
CA TYR A 299 10.60 24.92 -2.12
C TYR A 299 11.77 25.11 -1.17
N ARG A 300 11.83 26.22 -0.43
CA ARG A 300 12.88 26.48 0.58
C ARG A 300 12.87 25.46 1.71
N GLN A 301 11.69 25.01 2.14
CA GLN A 301 11.51 24.06 3.24
C GLN A 301 11.76 22.62 2.82
N VAL A 302 11.14 22.18 1.72
CA VAL A 302 11.12 20.76 1.31
C VAL A 302 12.30 20.40 0.43
N ARG A 303 12.79 21.34 -0.40
CA ARG A 303 13.83 21.10 -1.42
C ARG A 303 13.53 19.86 -2.29
N PRO A 304 12.32 19.77 -2.89
CA PRO A 304 11.85 18.58 -3.59
C PRO A 304 12.61 18.34 -4.91
N TRP A 305 12.66 17.09 -5.36
CA TRP A 305 13.06 16.75 -6.73
C TRP A 305 11.88 16.89 -7.71
N GLY A 306 12.19 16.85 -9.00
CA GLY A 306 11.20 16.85 -10.08
C GLY A 306 11.21 18.14 -10.89
N PHE A 307 10.04 18.54 -11.36
CA PHE A 307 9.88 19.65 -12.30
C PHE A 307 9.87 21.03 -11.61
N TRP A 308 10.73 21.26 -10.61
CA TRP A 308 10.71 22.48 -9.80
C TRP A 308 11.63 23.61 -10.29
N LYS A 309 12.34 23.41 -11.41
CA LYS A 309 13.30 24.38 -11.98
C LYS A 309 12.78 25.83 -12.09
N PRO A 310 11.51 26.10 -12.45
CA PRO A 310 11.01 27.49 -12.50
C PRO A 310 11.01 28.17 -11.13
N VAL A 311 10.57 27.46 -10.08
CA VAL A 311 10.51 27.98 -8.71
C VAL A 311 11.92 28.03 -8.10
N GLU A 312 12.77 27.05 -8.39
CA GLU A 312 14.18 27.05 -8.02
C GLU A 312 14.89 28.34 -8.46
N ARG A 313 14.71 28.74 -9.73
CA ARG A 313 15.28 29.99 -10.27
C ARG A 313 14.78 31.23 -9.53
N MET A 314 13.48 31.27 -9.17
CA MET A 314 12.91 32.38 -8.40
C MET A 314 13.52 32.46 -6.99
N VAL A 315 13.71 31.30 -6.34
CA VAL A 315 14.33 31.24 -5.01
C VAL A 315 15.79 31.67 -5.05
N MET A 316 16.56 31.20 -6.04
CA MET A 316 17.98 31.54 -6.19
C MET A 316 18.19 32.99 -6.62
N ALA A 317 17.25 33.60 -7.35
CA ALA A 317 17.30 35.02 -7.67
C ALA A 317 17.13 35.91 -6.43
N GLU A 318 16.36 35.46 -5.43
CA GLU A 318 16.19 36.16 -4.15
C GLU A 318 17.29 35.85 -3.15
N ASP A 319 17.79 34.62 -3.15
CA ASP A 319 18.83 34.15 -2.25
C ASP A 319 19.88 33.34 -3.04
N PRO A 320 20.93 33.99 -3.55
CA PRO A 320 22.00 33.31 -4.29
C PRO A 320 22.80 32.30 -3.45
N SER A 321 22.72 32.37 -2.11
CA SER A 321 23.40 31.44 -1.20
C SER A 321 22.62 30.12 -1.02
N PHE A 322 21.35 30.09 -1.43
CA PHE A 322 20.50 28.92 -1.33
C PHE A 322 21.07 27.76 -2.16
N MET A 323 21.22 26.60 -1.52
CA MET A 323 21.67 25.36 -2.18
C MET A 323 20.49 24.41 -2.43
N PRO A 324 20.09 24.18 -3.70
CA PRO A 324 19.11 23.17 -4.06
C PRO A 324 19.57 21.75 -3.69
N ASN A 325 18.61 20.84 -3.51
CA ASN A 325 18.92 19.44 -3.27
C ASN A 325 19.44 18.77 -4.56
N ARG A 326 20.69 18.31 -4.54
CA ARG A 326 21.35 17.61 -5.66
C ARG A 326 21.52 16.12 -5.42
N ASP A 327 20.96 15.59 -4.33
CA ASP A 327 21.17 14.22 -3.88
C ASP A 327 20.33 13.18 -4.65
N PHE A 328 19.56 13.58 -5.68
CA PHE A 328 18.65 12.71 -6.43
C PHE A 328 19.23 11.34 -6.80
N TRP A 329 20.42 11.30 -7.42
CA TRP A 329 21.04 10.04 -7.83
C TRP A 329 21.45 9.15 -6.65
N ARG A 330 21.92 9.74 -5.56
CA ARG A 330 22.23 9.02 -4.33
C ARG A 330 20.95 8.44 -3.73
N ASP A 331 19.88 9.21 -3.73
CA ASP A 331 18.62 8.79 -3.12
C ASP A 331 17.92 7.74 -3.98
N MET A 332 17.97 7.83 -5.31
CA MET A 332 17.49 6.77 -6.21
C MET A 332 18.29 5.48 -6.04
N PHE A 333 19.63 5.58 -5.93
CA PHE A 333 20.48 4.43 -5.64
C PHE A 333 20.11 3.78 -4.30
N ASN A 334 19.94 4.58 -3.24
CA ASN A 334 19.52 4.11 -1.93
C ASN A 334 18.13 3.45 -1.96
N ILE A 335 17.19 3.97 -2.75
CA ILE A 335 15.86 3.36 -2.93
C ILE A 335 16.00 1.98 -3.56
N VAL A 336 16.76 1.84 -4.66
CA VAL A 336 16.95 0.54 -5.33
C VAL A 336 17.62 -0.47 -4.39
N VAL A 337 18.69 -0.07 -3.71
CA VAL A 337 19.37 -0.92 -2.72
C VAL A 337 18.44 -1.26 -1.56
N GLY A 338 17.63 -0.30 -1.10
CA GLY A 338 16.61 -0.48 -0.07
C GLY A 338 15.52 -1.47 -0.44
N ILE A 339 15.06 -1.46 -1.70
CA ILE A 339 14.10 -2.45 -2.21
C ILE A 339 14.73 -3.85 -2.17
N VAL A 340 15.96 -4.01 -2.67
CA VAL A 340 16.67 -5.30 -2.63
C VAL A 340 16.88 -5.76 -1.18
N TRP A 341 17.25 -4.85 -0.29
CA TRP A 341 17.42 -5.12 1.13
C TRP A 341 16.10 -5.58 1.77
N GLN A 342 14.98 -4.89 1.55
CA GLN A 342 13.68 -5.30 2.07
C GLN A 342 13.21 -6.64 1.52
N LEU A 343 13.40 -6.88 0.22
CA LEU A 343 13.10 -8.18 -0.40
C LEU A 343 13.95 -9.29 0.21
N SER A 344 15.23 -9.04 0.51
CA SER A 344 16.08 -10.02 1.18
C SER A 344 15.60 -10.35 2.61
N LEU A 345 15.13 -9.34 3.36
CA LEU A 345 14.51 -9.52 4.69
C LEU A 345 13.23 -10.37 4.64
N MET A 346 12.49 -10.31 3.53
CA MET A 346 11.30 -11.14 3.29
C MET A 346 11.65 -12.54 2.78
N ALA A 347 12.69 -12.66 1.96
CA ALA A 347 13.03 -13.90 1.26
C ALA A 347 13.83 -14.89 2.13
N PHE A 348 14.77 -14.42 2.95
CA PHE A 348 15.58 -15.33 3.78
C PHE A 348 14.73 -16.20 4.73
N PRO A 349 13.68 -15.69 5.41
CA PRO A 349 12.82 -16.52 6.26
C PRO A 349 12.14 -17.61 5.43
N VAL A 350 11.62 -17.24 4.25
CA VAL A 350 10.95 -18.19 3.35
C VAL A 350 11.91 -19.31 2.96
N PHE A 351 13.10 -18.97 2.44
CA PHE A 351 14.12 -19.95 2.03
C PHE A 351 14.59 -20.84 3.18
N LEU A 352 14.70 -20.28 4.39
CA LEU A 352 15.03 -21.03 5.59
C LEU A 352 13.96 -22.07 5.92
N VAL A 353 12.69 -21.67 5.89
CA VAL A 353 11.56 -22.57 6.22
C VAL A 353 11.42 -23.70 5.19
N ILE A 354 11.56 -23.41 3.88
CA ILE A 354 11.54 -24.45 2.83
C ILE A 354 12.84 -25.25 2.71
N ARG A 355 13.86 -24.93 3.51
CA ARG A 355 15.19 -25.59 3.52
C ARG A 355 15.96 -25.47 2.21
N GLU A 356 15.73 -24.41 1.45
CA GLU A 356 16.50 -24.07 0.24
C GLU A 356 17.80 -23.35 0.63
N TRP A 357 18.76 -24.13 1.15
CA TRP A 357 19.97 -23.60 1.81
C TRP A 357 20.80 -22.67 0.92
N LYS A 358 20.93 -22.98 -0.37
CA LYS A 358 21.71 -22.14 -1.30
C LYS A 358 21.09 -20.75 -1.43
N GLN A 359 19.79 -20.68 -1.63
CA GLN A 359 19.01 -19.45 -1.80
C GLN A 359 18.95 -18.68 -0.47
N PHE A 360 18.86 -19.39 0.66
CA PHE A 360 18.97 -18.80 1.99
C PHE A 360 20.30 -18.07 2.17
N TYR A 361 21.44 -18.72 1.92
CA TYR A 361 22.76 -18.08 2.06
C TYR A 361 22.94 -16.91 1.11
N VAL A 362 22.44 -17.00 -0.13
CA VAL A 362 22.44 -15.89 -1.08
C VAL A 362 21.61 -14.72 -0.55
N ALA A 363 20.39 -14.97 -0.05
CA ALA A 363 19.53 -13.91 0.51
C ALA A 363 20.17 -13.23 1.72
N VAL A 364 20.79 -14.00 2.63
CA VAL A 364 21.51 -13.47 3.79
C VAL A 364 22.74 -12.66 3.36
N ALA A 365 23.52 -13.14 2.38
CA ALA A 365 24.66 -12.40 1.85
C ALA A 365 24.23 -11.07 1.21
N VAL A 366 23.18 -11.08 0.39
CA VAL A 366 22.58 -9.88 -0.20
C VAL A 366 22.11 -8.92 0.89
N MET A 367 21.42 -9.42 1.92
CA MET A 367 20.97 -8.62 3.07
C MET A 367 22.15 -7.93 3.77
N ILE A 368 23.24 -8.65 4.04
CA ILE A 368 24.44 -8.09 4.70
C ILE A 368 25.09 -7.03 3.81
N VAL A 369 25.33 -7.34 2.53
CA VAL A 369 25.97 -6.40 1.59
C VAL A 369 25.14 -5.12 1.45
N THR A 370 23.84 -5.25 1.24
CA THR A 370 22.94 -4.09 1.11
C THR A 370 22.82 -3.30 2.41
N THR A 371 22.85 -3.94 3.58
CA THR A 371 22.93 -3.26 4.89
C THR A 371 24.20 -2.42 5.00
N VAL A 372 25.34 -2.97 4.60
CA VAL A 372 26.62 -2.24 4.62
C VAL A 372 26.59 -1.06 3.65
N ILE A 373 26.06 -1.24 2.44
CA ILE A 373 25.90 -0.15 1.47
C ILE A 373 25.02 0.96 2.08
N LEU A 374 23.82 0.63 2.54
CA LEU A 374 22.87 1.59 3.11
C LEU A 374 23.41 2.31 4.34
N LYS A 375 24.27 1.64 5.14
CA LYS A 375 24.95 2.29 6.26
C LYS A 375 25.76 3.51 5.78
N TYR A 376 26.61 3.33 4.78
CA TYR A 376 27.50 4.38 4.29
C TYR A 376 26.81 5.40 3.36
N THR A 377 25.86 4.95 2.54
CA THR A 377 25.23 5.80 1.51
C THR A 377 23.96 6.49 1.96
N TRP A 378 23.29 5.98 3.00
CA TRP A 378 22.03 6.51 3.53
C TRP A 378 22.13 6.87 5.01
N TRP A 379 22.37 5.90 5.91
CA TRP A 379 22.28 6.08 7.36
C TRP A 379 23.23 7.16 7.90
N ASP A 380 24.52 7.07 7.54
CA ASP A 380 25.56 8.01 7.98
C ASP A 380 25.41 9.41 7.33
N LYS A 381 24.58 9.51 6.29
CA LYS A 381 24.32 10.75 5.53
C LYS A 381 22.98 11.41 5.89
N LEU A 382 22.21 10.83 6.82
CA LEU A 382 20.96 11.42 7.30
C LEU A 382 21.23 12.77 7.99
N LYS A 383 20.63 13.83 7.44
CA LYS A 383 20.65 15.19 7.97
C LYS A 383 19.49 15.37 8.96
N ASP A 384 19.70 16.27 9.93
CA ASP A 384 18.66 16.68 10.88
C ASP A 384 17.64 17.63 10.24
#